data_AF-A0A940Q9D1-F1
#
_entry.id   AF-A0A940Q9D1-F1
#
_cell.length_a   1.000
_cell.length_b   1.000
_cell.length_c   1.000
_cell.angle_alpha   90.00
_cell.angle_beta   90.00
_cell.angle_gamma   90.00
#
_symmetry.space_group_name_H-M   'P 1'
#
loop_
_entity.id
_entity.type
_entity.pdbx_description
1 polymer ?
#
loop_
_entity_poly.entity_id
_entity_poly.type
_entity_poly.pdbx_seq_one_letter_code
_entity_poly.pdbx_strand_id
1 'polypeptide(L)'
;MNFEMVPRRYRVTDEQIDDGDIQSVITPLWWEVSIYDGETEMLDALENFTEPQKFVWAIQWYCAEVENGGHDQFFYNDTGIVWEIALEGLREIGCETFAAILEEAAQRIGGCPSKDRETRWHEMSMHNADFEDLDSKFYDREYELEQYLRDYVRDKREAFLFDGTVNFPEDYAPDDYEDDE
;
A
#
# COMPACT_ATOMS: atom_id res chain seq x y z
N MET A 1 11.40 0.23 -16.58
CA MET A 1 11.01 1.02 -17.77
C MET A 1 11.05 2.47 -17.33
N ASN A 2 11.73 3.36 -18.07
CA ASN A 2 11.64 4.79 -17.77
C ASN A 2 10.37 5.30 -18.42
N PHE A 3 9.31 5.41 -17.63
CA PHE A 3 8.10 6.08 -18.08
C PHE A 3 8.35 7.59 -18.06
N GLU A 4 7.90 8.28 -19.10
CA GLU A 4 7.81 9.74 -19.05
C GLU A 4 6.70 10.10 -18.06
N MET A 5 7.05 10.88 -17.05
CA MET A 5 6.12 11.31 -16.01
C MET A 5 5.56 12.67 -16.39
N VAL A 6 4.24 12.78 -16.47
CA VAL A 6 3.53 14.01 -16.82
C VAL A 6 2.71 14.51 -15.62
N PRO A 7 2.84 15.80 -15.26
CA PRO A 7 2.06 16.37 -14.16
C PRO A 7 0.60 16.56 -14.58
N ARG A 8 -0.34 16.01 -13.81
CA ARG A 8 -1.78 16.24 -13.96
C ARG A 8 -2.37 16.70 -12.64
N ARG A 9 -3.35 17.60 -12.70
CA ARG A 9 -4.17 17.91 -11.54
C ARG A 9 -5.03 16.69 -11.22
N TYR A 10 -5.00 16.23 -9.98
CA TYR A 10 -5.81 15.14 -9.49
C TYR A 10 -6.57 15.59 -8.25
N ARG A 11 -7.82 15.16 -8.13
CA ARG A 11 -8.65 15.40 -6.95
C ARG A 11 -9.18 14.09 -6.41
N VAL A 12 -9.10 13.92 -5.10
CA VAL A 12 -9.85 12.89 -4.37
C VAL A 12 -11.10 13.55 -3.81
N THR A 13 -12.27 13.11 -4.27
CA THR A 13 -13.56 13.71 -3.95
C THR A 13 -14.34 12.90 -2.93
N ASP A 14 -15.35 13.54 -2.34
CA ASP A 14 -16.30 12.87 -1.45
C ASP A 14 -17.04 11.70 -2.13
N GLU A 15 -17.34 11.83 -3.43
CA GLU A 15 -18.02 10.78 -4.21
C GLU A 15 -17.16 9.51 -4.30
N GLN A 16 -15.86 9.65 -4.59
CA GLN A 16 -14.94 8.51 -4.64
C GLN A 16 -14.81 7.80 -3.28
N ILE A 17 -14.81 8.58 -2.19
CA ILE A 17 -14.82 8.03 -0.82
C ILE A 17 -16.14 7.29 -0.52
N ASP A 18 -17.27 7.87 -0.92
CA ASP A 18 -18.60 7.29 -0.67
C ASP A 18 -18.82 6.01 -1.48
N ASP A 19 -18.34 5.94 -2.72
CA ASP A 19 -18.32 4.75 -3.56
C ASP A 19 -17.34 3.68 -3.04
N GLY A 20 -16.42 4.08 -2.14
CA GLY A 20 -15.38 3.22 -1.60
C GLY A 20 -14.35 2.82 -2.66
N ASP A 21 -14.08 3.70 -3.63
CA ASP A 21 -13.04 3.50 -4.62
C ASP A 21 -11.66 3.78 -4.00
N ILE A 22 -11.14 2.76 -3.29
CA ILE A 22 -9.86 2.84 -2.59
C ILE A 22 -8.72 3.18 -3.55
N GLN A 23 -8.73 2.64 -4.77
CA GLN A 23 -7.67 2.89 -5.75
C GLN A 23 -7.63 4.37 -6.14
N SER A 24 -8.77 4.99 -6.41
CA SER A 24 -8.83 6.44 -6.67
C SER A 24 -8.35 7.24 -5.46
N VAL A 25 -8.76 6.86 -4.25
CA VAL A 25 -8.39 7.56 -3.01
C VAL A 25 -6.88 7.53 -2.74
N ILE A 26 -6.18 6.43 -3.04
CA ILE A 26 -4.73 6.30 -2.84
C ILE A 26 -3.91 6.66 -4.09
N THR A 27 -4.54 6.97 -5.21
CA THR A 27 -3.85 7.31 -6.47
C THR A 27 -2.74 8.35 -6.32
N PRO A 28 -2.89 9.43 -5.53
CA PRO A 28 -1.80 10.38 -5.31
C PRO A 28 -0.54 9.71 -4.72
N LEU A 29 -0.70 8.84 -3.72
CA LEU A 29 0.42 8.13 -3.09
C LEU A 29 0.98 7.06 -4.01
N TRP A 30 0.11 6.39 -4.78
CA TRP A 30 0.51 5.33 -5.71
C TRP A 30 1.54 5.81 -6.74
N TRP A 31 1.45 7.08 -7.15
CA TRP A 31 2.33 7.64 -8.17
C TRP A 31 3.44 8.56 -7.62
N GLU A 32 3.22 9.22 -6.49
CA GLU A 32 4.24 10.10 -5.89
C GLU A 32 5.22 9.38 -4.96
N VAL A 33 4.85 8.24 -4.39
CA VAL A 33 5.70 7.51 -3.43
C VAL A 33 6.35 6.30 -4.10
N SER A 34 7.68 6.33 -4.20
CA SER A 34 8.47 5.23 -4.75
C SER A 34 8.87 4.22 -3.67
N ILE A 35 8.51 2.94 -3.89
CA ILE A 35 9.02 1.81 -3.09
C ILE A 35 10.35 1.26 -3.63
N TYR A 36 10.82 1.77 -4.77
CA TYR A 36 11.97 1.24 -5.51
C TYR A 36 13.26 2.02 -5.27
N ASP A 37 13.14 3.29 -4.86
CA ASP A 37 14.28 4.19 -4.70
C ASP A 37 14.91 4.11 -3.29
N GLY A 38 14.35 3.29 -2.40
CA GLY A 38 14.86 3.06 -1.06
C GLY A 38 14.01 3.67 0.05
N GLU A 39 14.36 3.35 1.29
CA GLU A 39 13.57 3.73 2.47
C GLU A 39 13.56 5.24 2.70
N THR A 40 14.70 5.92 2.54
CA THR A 40 14.79 7.37 2.80
C THR A 40 13.90 8.14 1.85
N GLU A 41 14.00 7.83 0.56
CA GLU A 41 13.25 8.44 -0.53
C GLU A 41 11.74 8.18 -0.37
N MET A 42 11.37 6.95 0.02
CA MET A 42 9.99 6.61 0.33
C MET A 42 9.45 7.42 1.52
N LEU A 43 10.19 7.50 2.63
CA LEU A 43 9.77 8.22 3.84
C LEU A 43 9.68 9.73 3.60
N ASP A 44 10.65 10.32 2.90
CA ASP A 44 10.66 11.74 2.53
C ASP A 44 9.42 12.08 1.67
N ALA A 45 9.06 11.23 0.71
CA ALA A 45 7.87 11.43 -0.11
C ALA A 45 6.58 11.32 0.73
N LEU A 46 6.53 10.36 1.66
CA LEU A 46 5.40 10.16 2.56
C LEU A 46 5.17 11.35 3.51
N GLU A 47 6.15 12.20 3.79
CA GLU A 47 5.94 13.42 4.63
C GLU A 47 4.87 14.37 4.07
N ASN A 48 4.59 14.30 2.76
CA ASN A 48 3.56 15.11 2.11
C ASN A 48 2.12 14.58 2.29
N PHE A 49 1.95 13.41 2.92
CA PHE A 49 0.67 12.72 3.06
C PHE A 49 0.29 12.50 4.53
N THR A 50 -1.01 12.36 4.77
CA THR A 50 -1.54 12.14 6.12
C THR A 50 -1.30 10.69 6.56
N GLU A 51 -1.17 10.44 7.87
CA GLU A 51 -1.00 9.07 8.39
C GLU A 51 -2.09 8.08 7.90
N PRO A 52 -3.39 8.43 7.89
CA PRO A 52 -4.42 7.56 7.30
C PRO A 52 -4.15 7.17 5.85
N GLN A 53 -3.66 8.11 5.02
CA GLN A 53 -3.32 7.82 3.63
C GLN A 53 -2.16 6.83 3.52
N LYS A 54 -1.10 7.00 4.32
CA LYS A 54 0.07 6.10 4.34
C LYS A 54 -0.34 4.68 4.67
N PHE A 55 -1.22 4.50 5.66
CA PHE A 55 -1.71 3.20 6.08
C PHE A 55 -2.49 2.50 4.96
N VAL A 56 -3.47 3.17 4.36
CA VAL A 56 -4.26 2.57 3.28
C VAL A 56 -3.38 2.25 2.07
N TRP A 57 -2.45 3.14 1.70
CA TRP A 57 -1.49 2.90 0.62
C TRP A 57 -0.59 1.67 0.87
N ALA A 58 0.00 1.56 2.07
CA ALA A 58 0.87 0.44 2.40
C ALA A 58 0.10 -0.89 2.45
N ILE A 59 -1.14 -0.87 2.95
CA ILE A 59 -2.01 -2.05 2.92
C ILE A 59 -2.38 -2.43 1.49
N GLN A 60 -2.67 -1.47 0.61
CA GLN A 60 -2.97 -1.76 -0.80
C GLN A 60 -1.77 -2.39 -1.52
N TRP A 61 -0.55 -1.90 -1.29
CA TRP A 61 0.67 -2.56 -1.78
C TRP A 61 0.83 -3.98 -1.26
N TYR A 62 0.58 -4.20 0.02
CA TYR A 62 0.60 -5.53 0.63
C TYR A 62 -0.43 -6.47 -0.02
N CYS A 63 -1.68 -6.03 -0.19
CA CYS A 63 -2.73 -6.84 -0.84
C CYS A 63 -2.34 -7.18 -2.29
N ALA A 64 -1.91 -6.19 -3.08
CA ALA A 64 -1.55 -6.39 -4.48
C ALA A 64 -0.48 -7.47 -4.68
N GLU A 65 0.52 -7.52 -3.80
CA GLU A 65 1.57 -8.55 -3.88
C GLU A 65 1.08 -9.92 -3.43
N VAL A 66 0.35 -10.00 -2.31
CA VAL A 66 -0.13 -11.27 -1.76
C VAL A 66 -1.18 -11.90 -2.67
N GLU A 67 -2.07 -11.12 -3.27
CA GLU A 67 -3.05 -11.60 -4.25
C GLU A 67 -2.38 -12.13 -5.53
N ASN A 68 -1.26 -11.54 -5.95
CA ASN A 68 -0.56 -11.92 -7.17
C ASN A 68 0.42 -13.09 -6.97
N GLY A 69 1.05 -13.22 -5.80
CA GLY A 69 2.09 -14.23 -5.57
C GLY A 69 2.34 -14.62 -4.12
N GLY A 70 1.41 -14.34 -3.21
CA GLY A 70 1.51 -14.67 -1.80
C GLY A 70 2.52 -13.80 -1.02
N HIS A 71 2.68 -14.12 0.25
CA HIS A 71 3.67 -13.44 1.10
C HIS A 71 5.11 -13.65 0.63
N ASP A 72 5.38 -14.75 -0.08
CA ASP A 72 6.66 -14.96 -0.75
C ASP A 72 6.99 -13.80 -1.69
N GLN A 73 6.06 -13.44 -2.58
CA GLN A 73 6.26 -12.34 -3.51
C GLN A 73 6.36 -10.99 -2.79
N PHE A 74 5.52 -10.76 -1.79
CA PHE A 74 5.54 -9.52 -0.99
C PHE A 74 6.91 -9.27 -0.34
N PHE A 75 7.48 -10.25 0.36
CA PHE A 75 8.78 -10.09 1.02
C PHE A 75 9.97 -10.18 0.06
N TYR A 76 9.83 -10.93 -1.04
CA TYR A 76 10.86 -11.05 -2.06
C TYR A 76 11.02 -9.76 -2.89
N ASN A 77 9.93 -9.07 -3.23
CA ASN A 77 9.98 -7.84 -4.02
C ASN A 77 10.37 -6.62 -3.18
N ASP A 78 10.60 -5.48 -3.83
CA ASP A 78 10.88 -4.21 -3.15
C ASP A 78 9.75 -3.81 -2.20
N THR A 79 8.52 -4.17 -2.55
CA THR A 79 7.27 -3.90 -1.80
C THR A 79 7.33 -4.31 -0.33
N GLY A 80 8.10 -5.33 0.04
CA GLY A 80 8.31 -5.70 1.43
C GLY A 80 8.84 -4.54 2.31
N ILE A 81 9.37 -3.46 1.72
CA ILE A 81 9.80 -2.25 2.46
C ILE A 81 8.66 -1.61 3.28
N VAL A 82 7.41 -1.74 2.81
CA VAL A 82 6.24 -1.11 3.45
C VAL A 82 5.67 -1.93 4.62
N TRP A 83 6.25 -3.09 4.95
CA TRP A 83 5.64 -4.07 5.87
C TRP A 83 5.26 -3.51 7.25
N GLU A 84 6.08 -2.60 7.82
CA GLU A 84 5.78 -1.98 9.12
C GLU A 84 4.61 -1.00 9.03
N ILE A 85 4.58 -0.19 7.97
CA ILE A 85 3.50 0.78 7.72
C ILE A 85 2.19 0.03 7.47
N ALA A 86 2.24 -1.07 6.71
CA ALA A 86 1.08 -1.93 6.49
C ALA A 86 0.60 -2.58 7.80
N LEU A 87 1.52 -3.11 8.62
CA LEU A 87 1.17 -3.72 9.91
C LEU A 87 0.58 -2.71 10.90
N GLU A 88 1.17 -1.52 11.01
CA GLU A 88 0.62 -0.43 11.83
C GLU A 88 -0.75 0.01 11.33
N GLY A 89 -0.90 0.15 10.00
CA GLY A 89 -2.18 0.46 9.38
C GLY A 89 -3.25 -0.58 9.67
N LEU A 90 -2.94 -1.87 9.55
CA LEU A 90 -3.88 -2.97 9.84
C LEU A 90 -4.38 -2.92 11.29
N ARG A 91 -3.50 -2.53 12.23
CA ARG A 91 -3.85 -2.32 13.63
C ARG A 91 -4.71 -1.07 13.82
N GLU A 92 -4.36 0.04 13.18
CA GLU A 92 -5.11 1.31 13.27
C GLU A 92 -6.53 1.17 12.72
N ILE A 93 -6.72 0.46 11.60
CA ILE A 93 -8.07 0.21 11.05
C ILE A 93 -8.86 -0.84 11.86
N GLY A 94 -8.22 -1.50 12.83
CA GLY A 94 -8.83 -2.53 13.68
C GLY A 94 -8.98 -3.90 13.01
N CYS A 95 -8.27 -4.16 11.91
CA CYS A 95 -8.31 -5.45 11.20
C CYS A 95 -7.32 -6.45 11.81
N GLU A 96 -7.59 -6.84 13.06
CA GLU A 96 -6.71 -7.70 13.87
C GLU A 96 -6.36 -9.03 13.20
N THR A 97 -7.29 -9.60 12.42
CA THR A 97 -7.04 -10.85 11.68
C THR A 97 -5.88 -10.70 10.71
N PHE A 98 -5.88 -9.64 9.90
CA PHE A 98 -4.84 -9.40 8.90
C PHE A 98 -3.55 -8.87 9.53
N ALA A 99 -3.65 -8.06 10.59
CA ALA A 99 -2.50 -7.66 11.38
C ALA A 99 -1.75 -8.89 11.93
N ALA A 100 -2.48 -9.88 12.46
CA ALA A 100 -1.90 -11.13 12.95
C ALA A 100 -1.27 -11.99 11.84
N ILE A 101 -1.87 -12.01 10.64
CA ILE A 101 -1.30 -12.71 9.48
C ILE A 101 0.04 -12.08 9.09
N LEU A 102 0.08 -10.76 8.89
CA LEU A 102 1.31 -10.07 8.48
C LEU A 102 2.38 -10.11 9.56
N GLU A 103 2.01 -9.99 10.84
CA GLU A 103 2.93 -10.10 11.97
C GLU A 103 3.55 -11.50 12.05
N GLU A 104 2.75 -12.57 11.90
CA GLU A 104 3.26 -13.94 11.85
C GLU A 104 4.17 -14.16 10.64
N ALA A 105 3.81 -13.61 9.47
CA ALA A 105 4.65 -13.70 8.29
C ALA A 105 6.02 -13.00 8.50
N ALA A 106 6.02 -11.82 9.13
CA ALA A 106 7.27 -11.13 9.51
C ALA A 106 8.07 -11.95 10.55
N GLN A 107 7.41 -12.59 11.52
CA GLN A 107 8.07 -13.46 12.50
C GLN A 107 8.78 -14.66 11.85
N ARG A 108 8.19 -15.25 10.81
CA ARG A 108 8.79 -16.37 10.06
C ARG A 108 10.08 -15.99 9.33
N ILE A 109 10.36 -14.70 9.14
CA ILE A 109 11.60 -14.22 8.51
C ILE A 109 12.50 -13.45 9.47
N GLY A 110 12.34 -13.67 10.78
CA GLY A 110 13.22 -13.11 11.81
C GLY A 110 12.59 -11.99 12.64
N GLY A 111 11.32 -11.66 12.40
CA GLY A 111 10.51 -10.72 13.20
C GLY A 111 10.75 -9.25 12.93
N CYS A 112 11.89 -8.89 12.33
CA CYS A 112 12.17 -7.54 11.84
C CYS A 112 12.78 -7.63 10.43
N PRO A 113 11.96 -8.00 9.41
CA PRO A 113 12.42 -8.07 8.04
C PRO A 113 13.12 -6.78 7.61
N SER A 114 14.29 -6.93 6.99
CA SER A 114 15.08 -5.79 6.50
C SER A 114 14.28 -4.95 5.50
N LYS A 115 14.61 -3.66 5.39
CA LYS A 115 14.09 -2.79 4.33
C LYS A 115 14.83 -3.00 3.01
N ASP A 116 16.08 -3.43 3.10
CA ASP A 116 16.90 -3.82 1.95
C ASP A 116 16.47 -5.19 1.42
N ARG A 117 16.16 -5.24 0.12
CA ARG A 117 15.62 -6.42 -0.54
C ARG A 117 16.58 -7.60 -0.53
N GLU A 118 17.85 -7.38 -0.85
CA GLU A 118 18.83 -8.47 -0.89
C GLU A 118 19.05 -9.06 0.51
N THR A 119 19.09 -8.22 1.54
CA THR A 119 19.16 -8.66 2.94
C THR A 119 17.92 -9.49 3.31
N ARG A 120 16.70 -9.05 2.94
CA ARG A 120 15.48 -9.85 3.15
C ARG A 120 15.54 -11.22 2.51
N TRP A 121 16.11 -11.35 1.30
CA TRP A 121 16.25 -12.67 0.67
C TRP A 121 17.10 -13.63 1.52
N HIS A 122 18.16 -13.12 2.14
CA HIS A 122 18.98 -13.92 3.05
C HIS A 122 18.21 -14.30 4.31
N GLU A 123 17.39 -13.40 4.86
CA GLU A 123 16.51 -13.67 6.00
C GLU A 123 15.48 -14.76 5.68
N MET A 124 14.76 -14.63 4.56
CA MET A 124 13.80 -15.63 4.08
C MET A 124 14.44 -17.01 3.92
N SER A 125 15.63 -17.07 3.30
CA SER A 125 16.38 -18.32 3.10
C SER A 125 16.88 -18.91 4.42
N MET A 126 17.46 -18.08 5.29
CA MET A 126 18.01 -18.50 6.59
C MET A 126 16.92 -19.10 7.49
N HIS A 127 15.72 -18.53 7.45
CA HIS A 127 14.60 -19.00 8.26
C HIS A 127 13.79 -20.12 7.61
N ASN A 128 14.09 -20.50 6.36
CA ASN A 128 13.28 -21.43 5.55
C ASN A 128 11.81 -21.00 5.56
N ALA A 129 11.57 -19.74 5.21
CA ALA A 129 10.26 -19.14 5.21
C ALA A 129 9.27 -19.96 4.37
N ASP A 130 8.09 -20.16 4.92
CA ASP A 130 6.95 -20.81 4.29
C ASP A 130 5.73 -20.02 4.74
N PHE A 131 4.83 -19.68 3.82
CA PHE A 131 3.66 -18.86 4.07
C PHE A 131 2.36 -19.48 3.57
N GLU A 132 2.37 -20.72 3.08
CA GLU A 132 1.20 -21.32 2.40
C GLU A 132 -0.07 -21.29 3.28
N ASP A 133 0.08 -21.53 4.59
CA ASP A 133 -1.05 -21.48 5.53
C ASP A 133 -1.52 -20.04 5.84
N LEU A 134 -0.64 -19.05 5.73
CA LEU A 134 -0.95 -17.64 5.92
C LEU A 134 -1.64 -17.07 4.69
N ASP A 135 -1.12 -17.39 3.50
CA ASP A 135 -1.73 -17.06 2.21
C ASP A 135 -3.16 -17.63 2.15
N SER A 136 -3.34 -18.91 2.52
CA SER A 136 -4.66 -19.53 2.58
C SER A 136 -5.63 -18.77 3.51
N LYS A 137 -5.17 -18.34 4.70
CA LYS A 137 -5.99 -17.57 5.65
C LYS A 137 -6.32 -16.17 5.13
N PHE A 138 -5.40 -15.56 4.40
CA PHE A 138 -5.59 -14.26 3.76
C PHE A 138 -6.71 -14.35 2.72
N TYR A 139 -6.60 -15.29 1.77
CA TYR A 139 -7.56 -15.45 0.68
C TYR A 139 -8.97 -15.81 1.16
N ASP A 140 -9.08 -16.60 2.24
CA ASP A 140 -10.38 -16.96 2.83
C ASP A 140 -11.16 -15.74 3.37
N ARG A 141 -10.51 -14.57 3.50
CA ARG A 141 -11.02 -13.40 4.22
C ARG A 141 -10.81 -12.08 3.50
N GLU A 142 -10.37 -12.06 2.25
CA GLU A 142 -10.02 -10.82 1.52
C GLU A 142 -11.13 -9.74 1.58
N TYR A 143 -12.40 -10.16 1.45
CA TYR A 143 -13.56 -9.27 1.55
C TYR A 143 -13.73 -8.61 2.93
N GLU A 144 -13.23 -9.24 4.00
CA GLU A 144 -13.22 -8.66 5.35
C GLU A 144 -12.33 -7.42 5.36
N LEU A 145 -11.10 -7.53 4.84
CA LEU A 145 -10.14 -6.42 4.81
C LEU A 145 -10.63 -5.26 3.92
N GLU A 146 -11.18 -5.55 2.75
CA GLU A 146 -11.75 -4.50 1.88
C GLU A 146 -12.81 -3.67 2.60
N GLN A 147 -13.67 -4.31 3.40
CA GLN A 147 -14.71 -3.62 4.15
C GLN A 147 -14.11 -2.72 5.24
N TYR A 148 -13.09 -3.19 5.97
CA TYR A 148 -12.38 -2.36 6.96
C TYR A 148 -11.73 -1.14 6.33
N LEU A 149 -11.09 -1.28 5.15
CA LEU A 149 -10.49 -0.16 4.43
C LEU A 149 -11.53 0.88 4.02
N ARG A 150 -12.66 0.43 3.45
CA ARG A 150 -13.76 1.32 3.03
C ARG A 150 -14.33 2.08 4.22
N ASP A 151 -14.57 1.41 5.35
CA ASP A 151 -15.11 2.04 6.54
C ASP A 151 -14.12 3.02 7.17
N TYR A 152 -12.83 2.66 7.20
CA TYR A 152 -11.78 3.53 7.71
C TYR A 152 -11.60 4.80 6.86
N VAL A 153 -11.57 4.69 5.53
CA VAL A 153 -11.49 5.85 4.62
C VAL A 153 -12.68 6.77 4.79
N ARG A 154 -13.89 6.22 4.98
CA ARG A 154 -15.10 7.01 5.25
C ARG A 154 -15.05 7.71 6.62
N ASP A 155 -14.60 7.03 7.68
CA ASP A 155 -14.42 7.63 9.01
C ASP A 155 -13.39 8.77 8.99
N LYS A 156 -12.29 8.57 8.26
CA LYS A 156 -11.17 9.51 8.14
C LYS A 156 -11.27 10.42 6.91
N ARG A 157 -12.47 10.61 6.35
CA ARG A 157 -12.72 11.36 5.10
C ARG A 157 -11.84 12.59 4.90
N GLU A 158 -11.77 13.48 5.89
CA GLU A 158 -11.05 14.76 5.76
C GLU A 158 -9.55 14.56 5.50
N ALA A 159 -8.97 13.45 5.96
CA ALA A 159 -7.57 13.11 5.74
C ALA A 159 -7.29 12.58 4.32
N PHE A 160 -8.33 12.18 3.58
CA PHE A 160 -8.23 11.60 2.24
C PHE A 160 -8.61 12.56 1.13
N LEU A 161 -9.29 13.67 1.42
CA LEU A 161 -9.53 14.72 0.43
C LEU A 161 -8.20 15.30 -0.05
N PHE A 162 -8.07 15.42 -1.37
CA PHE A 162 -6.85 15.87 -2.04
C PHE A 162 -7.22 16.73 -3.24
N ASP A 163 -6.50 17.83 -3.47
CA ASP A 163 -6.52 18.61 -4.71
C ASP A 163 -5.12 19.13 -4.94
N GLY A 164 -4.43 18.57 -5.92
CA GLY A 164 -3.03 18.86 -6.17
C GLY A 164 -2.56 18.32 -7.51
N THR A 165 -1.28 18.51 -7.78
CA THR A 165 -0.61 17.94 -8.95
C THR A 165 -0.01 16.59 -8.56
N VAL A 166 -0.25 15.58 -9.40
CA VAL A 166 0.35 14.24 -9.30
C VAL A 166 1.05 13.94 -10.62
N ASN A 167 2.22 13.32 -10.56
CA ASN A 167 3.03 12.93 -11.70
C ASN A 167 2.64 11.51 -12.09
N PHE A 168 2.01 11.35 -13.25
CA PHE A 168 1.60 10.05 -13.77
C PHE A 168 2.53 9.60 -14.89
N PRO A 169 2.77 8.29 -15.07
CA PRO A 169 3.20 7.80 -16.37
C PRO A 169 2.21 8.25 -17.46
N GLU A 170 2.69 8.69 -18.62
CA GLU A 170 1.84 9.26 -19.68
C GLU A 170 0.59 8.42 -20.00
N ASP A 171 0.74 7.09 -20.08
CA ASP A 171 -0.36 6.15 -20.39
C ASP A 171 -1.44 6.03 -19.29
N TYR A 172 -1.13 6.48 -18.07
CA TYR A 172 -2.02 6.42 -16.90
C TYR A 172 -2.48 7.81 -16.44
N ALA A 173 -1.98 8.86 -17.08
CA ALA A 173 -2.38 10.22 -16.79
C ALA A 173 -3.87 10.40 -17.12
N PRO A 174 -4.69 10.89 -16.19
CA PRO A 174 -6.05 11.27 -16.53
C PRO A 174 -6.01 12.32 -17.65
N ASP A 175 -7.01 12.27 -18.53
CA ASP A 175 -7.21 13.32 -19.52
C ASP A 175 -7.22 14.69 -18.82
N ASP A 176 -6.68 15.72 -19.48
CA ASP A 176 -6.88 17.09 -19.02
C ASP A 176 -8.38 17.36 -19.05
N TYR A 177 -9.04 17.22 -17.91
CA TYR A 177 -10.38 17.76 -17.76
C TYR A 177 -10.24 19.26 -18.00
N GLU A 178 -10.81 19.76 -19.10
CA GLU A 178 -11.17 21.17 -19.19
C GLU A 178 -12.02 21.44 -17.95
N ASP A 179 -11.46 22.16 -16.96
CA ASP A 179 -12.20 22.59 -15.77
C ASP A 179 -13.50 23.23 -16.31
N ASP A 180 -14.66 22.59 -16.08
CA ASP A 180 -15.95 23.24 -16.29
C ASP A 180 -15.94 24.51 -15.39
N GLU A 181 -15.89 25.68 -16.05
CA GLU A 181 -15.82 27.03 -15.46
C GLU A 181 -16.81 27.29 -14.32
#